data_AF-A0A2J8X2T0-F1
#
_entry.id   AF-A0A2J8X2T0-F1
#
_cell.length_a   1.000
_cell.length_b   1.000
_cell.length_c   1.000
_cell.angle_alpha   90.00
_cell.angle_beta   90.00
_cell.angle_gamma   90.00
#
_symmetry.space_group_name_H-M   'P 1'
#
loop_
_entity.id
_entity.type
_entity.pdbx_description
1 polymer ?
#
loop_
_entity_poly.entity_id
_entity_poly.type
_entity_poly.pdbx_seq_one_letter_code
_entity_poly.pdbx_strand_id
1 'polypeptide(L)' 'MRGHESSVFSISVHASGKYAITTSSDTAQLWDLDTFQRKRKLNIRQSVGIQKVFFLPLSNTILSCFKD' A
#
# COMPACT_ATOMS: atom_id res chain seq x y z
N MET A 1 3.80 -8.38 10.03
CA MET A 1 3.66 -6.99 9.53
C MET A 1 4.59 -6.03 10.27
N ARG A 2 5.90 -6.12 10.03
CA ARG A 2 6.89 -5.13 10.48
C ARG A 2 7.66 -4.69 9.25
N GLY A 3 7.89 -3.38 9.07
CA GLY A 3 8.59 -2.87 7.90
C GLY A 3 8.27 -1.43 7.52
N HIS A 4 7.20 -0.84 8.06
CA HIS A 4 6.98 0.61 8.00
C HIS A 4 7.77 1.29 9.11
N GLU A 5 8.47 2.37 8.78
CA GLU A 5 9.26 3.19 9.72
C GLU A 5 8.42 4.31 10.34
N SER A 6 7.22 4.55 9.80
CA SER A 6 6.27 5.55 10.28
C SER A 6 4.86 4.96 10.45
N SER A 7 3.95 5.74 11.04
CA SER A 7 2.56 5.34 11.26
C SER A 7 1.86 4.97 9.94
N VAL A 8 1.13 3.86 9.96
CA VAL A 8 0.29 3.44 8.83
C VAL A 8 -1.03 4.19 8.91
N PHE A 9 -1.40 4.92 7.85
CA PHE A 9 -2.64 5.70 7.82
C PHE A 9 -3.76 5.02 7.04
N SER A 10 -3.43 4.13 6.11
CA SER A 10 -4.42 3.45 5.28
C SER A 10 -4.00 2.03 4.93
N ILE A 11 -4.99 1.15 4.87
CA ILE A 11 -4.90 -0.23 4.43
C ILE A 11 -5.98 -0.50 3.38
N SER A 12 -5.61 -1.23 2.32
CA SER A 12 -6.54 -1.69 1.29
C SER A 12 -6.29 -3.15 1.00
N VAL A 13 -7.34 -3.95 0.87
CA VAL A 13 -7.27 -5.37 0.57
C VAL A 13 -7.79 -5.59 -0.85
N HIS A 14 -7.07 -6.39 -1.63
CA HIS A 14 -7.48 -6.74 -2.98
C HIS A 14 -8.71 -7.66 -2.93
N ALA A 15 -9.62 -7.54 -3.90
CA ALA A 15 -10.86 -8.31 -3.94
C ALA A 15 -10.65 -9.83 -3.93
N SER A 16 -9.49 -10.31 -4.40
CA SER A 16 -9.13 -11.74 -4.34
C SER A 16 -8.75 -12.24 -2.94
N GLY A 17 -8.59 -11.35 -1.95
CA GLY A 17 -8.14 -11.70 -0.59
C GLY A 17 -6.66 -12.08 -0.48
N LYS A 18 -5.92 -12.20 -1.59
CA LYS A 18 -4.50 -12.63 -1.58
C LYS A 18 -3.52 -11.50 -1.32
N TYR A 19 -3.93 -10.25 -1.50
CA TYR A 19 -3.04 -9.11 -1.43
C TYR A 19 -3.60 -8.02 -0.54
N ALA A 20 -2.72 -7.38 0.21
CA ALA A 20 -3.03 -6.17 0.95
C ALA A 20 -1.97 -5.11 0.69
N ILE A 21 -2.37 -3.84 0.69
CA ILE A 21 -1.47 -2.70 0.64
C ILE A 21 -1.65 -1.92 1.91
N THR A 22 -0.53 -1.55 2.52
CA THR A 22 -0.49 -0.60 3.62
C THR A 22 0.34 0.60 3.24
N THR A 23 -0.08 1.77 3.68
CA THR A 23 0.58 3.04 3.35
C THR A 23 0.91 3.86 4.58
N SER A 24 2.10 4.45 4.54
CA SER A 24 2.67 5.34 5.54
C SER A 24 3.01 6.69 4.89
N SER A 25 3.57 7.62 5.66
CA SER A 25 3.97 8.95 5.15
C SER A 25 4.96 8.87 3.99
N ASP A 26 5.80 7.84 4.00
CA ASP A 26 7.01 7.71 3.19
C ASP A 26 6.97 6.53 2.22
N THR A 27 6.17 5.50 2.52
CA THR A 27 6.20 4.25 1.75
C THR A 27 4.82 3.63 1.60
N ALA A 28 4.64 2.91 0.50
CA ALA A 28 3.55 1.97 0.35
C ALA A 28 4.15 0.55 0.30
N GLN A 29 3.52 -0.40 0.98
CA GLN A 29 4.01 -1.77 1.05
C GLN A 29 2.91 -2.72 0.59
N LEU A 30 3.24 -3.58 -0.37
CA LEU A 30 2.39 -4.65 -0.85
C LEU A 30 2.74 -5.93 -0.09
N TRP A 31 1.71 -6.54 0.47
CA TRP A 31 1.77 -7.75 1.26
C TRP A 31 1.06 -8.87 0.52
N ASP A 32 1.67 -10.04 0.59
CA ASP A 32 1.05 -11.29 0.23
C ASP A 32 0.38 -11.85 1.50
N LEU A 33 -0.93 -12.04 1.47
CA LEU A 33 -1.73 -12.48 2.63
C LEU A 33 -1.70 -13.99 2.81
N ASP A 34 -1.36 -14.77 1.77
CA ASP A 34 -1.22 -16.22 1.89
C ASP A 34 0.03 -16.58 2.70
N THR A 35 1.10 -15.79 2.52
CA THR A 35 2.41 -16.02 3.18
C THR A 35 2.72 -15.02 4.30
N PHE A 36 1.90 -13.98 4.46
CA PHE A 36 2.12 -12.84 5.35
C PHE A 36 3.48 -12.13 5.14
N GLN A 37 4.04 -12.23 3.94
CA GLN A 37 5.33 -11.63 3.60
C GLN A 37 5.18 -10.33 2.81
N ARG A 38 6.15 -9.43 2.98
CA ARG A 38 6.22 -8.21 2.18
C ARG A 38 6.69 -8.57 0.77
N LYS A 39 5.81 -8.39 -0.22
CA LYS A 39 6.10 -8.67 -1.62
C LYS A 39 6.88 -7.53 -2.28
N ARG A 40 6.49 -6.28 -2.02
CA ARG A 40 7.17 -5.10 -2.56
C ARG A 40 7.13 -3.92 -1.59
N LYS A 41 8.22 -3.15 -1.57
CA LYS A 41 8.28 -1.79 -1.01
C LYS A 41 8.20 -0.82 -2.18
N LEU A 42 7.10 -0.06 -2.25
CA LEU A 42 6.91 1.01 -3.20
C LEU A 42 7.44 2.29 -2.55
N ASN A 43 8.65 2.68 -2.95
CA ASN A 43 9.25 3.95 -2.55
C ASN A 43 8.63 5.06 -3.40
N ILE A 44 7.93 5.97 -2.75
CA ILE A 44 7.26 7.06 -3.44
C ILE A 44 8.24 8.22 -3.49
N ARG A 45 8.64 8.60 -4.70
CA ARG A 45 9.69 9.61 -4.93
C ARG A 45 9.24 11.05 -4.67
N GLN A 46 7.99 11.27 -4.29
CA GLN A 46 7.43 12.60 -4.10
C GLN A 46 7.47 12.98 -2.63
N SER A 47 7.90 14.21 -2.32
CA SER A 47 7.91 14.80 -0.98
C SER A 47 6.50 15.11 -0.43
N VAL A 48 5.47 14.54 -1.04
CA VAL A 48 4.06 14.79 -0.73
C VAL A 48 3.48 13.50 -0.16
N GLY A 49 2.91 13.59 1.04
CA GLY A 49 2.36 12.45 1.76
C GLY A 49 1.19 11.82 1.00
N ILE A 50 1.15 10.48 0.98
CA ILE A 50 0.02 9.74 0.45
C ILE A 50 -1.18 9.92 1.38
N GLN A 51 -2.32 10.28 0.80
CA GLN A 51 -3.61 10.35 1.49
C GLN A 51 -4.30 8.99 1.50
N LYS A 52 -4.36 8.33 0.34
CA LYS A 52 -5.08 7.08 0.16
C LYS A 52 -4.43 6.22 -0.91
N VAL A 53 -4.49 4.91 -0.69
CA VAL A 53 -4.23 3.90 -1.71
C VAL A 53 -5.35 2.90 -1.72
N PHE A 54 -5.81 2.54 -2.92
CA PHE A 54 -6.83 1.51 -3.08
C PHE A 54 -6.53 0.63 -4.29
N PHE A 55 -6.93 -0.62 -4.17
CA PHE A 55 -7.02 -1.53 -5.30
C PHE A 55 -8.23 -1.15 -6.17
N LEU A 56 -8.02 -1.07 -7.48
CA LEU A 56 -9.14 -0.98 -8.41
C LEU A 56 -9.83 -2.35 -8.47
N PRO A 57 -11.15 -2.42 -8.24
CA PRO A 57 -11.88 -3.66 -8.42
C PRO A 57 -11.74 -4.09 -9.89
N LEU A 58 -11.43 -5.37 -10.10
CA LEU A 58 -11.27 -6.02 -11.43
C LEU A 58 -9.98 -5.71 -12.20
N SER A 59 -9.02 -4.97 -11.62
CA SER A 59 -7.71 -4.75 -12.24
C SER A 59 -6.57 -5.00 -11.25
N ASN A 60 -5.41 -5.45 -11.77
CA ASN A 60 -4.16 -5.50 -11.00
C ASN A 60 -3.50 -4.11 -10.84
N THR A 61 -4.28 -3.04 -10.90
CA THR A 61 -3.82 -1.66 -10.80
C THR A 61 -4.06 -1.11 -9.40
N ILE A 62 -3.06 -0.40 -8.89
CA ILE A 62 -3.11 0.28 -7.60
C ILE A 62 -3.17 1.78 -7.89
N LEU A 63 -4.12 2.48 -7.28
CA LEU A 63 -4.24 3.93 -7.40
C LEU A 63 -3.81 4.59 -6.09
N SER A 64 -2.92 5.58 -6.18
CA SER A 64 -2.43 6.35 -5.04
C SER A 64 -2.77 7.83 -5.22
N CYS A 65 -3.43 8.42 -4.22
CA CYS A 65 -3.74 9.85 -4.21
C CYS A 65 -2.78 10.62 -3.30
N PHE A 66 -2.26 11.73 -3.81
CA PHE A 66 -1.39 12.66 -3.11
C PHE A 66 -2.19 13.85 -2.56
N LYS A 67 -1.59 14.57 -1.61
CA LYS A 67 -2.25 15.70 -0.92
C LYS A 67 -2.25 17.02 -1.71
N ASP A 68 -1.51 17.11 -2.83
CA ASP A 68 -1.46 18.34 -3.66
C ASP A 68 -2.80 18.62 -4.35
#